data_AF-A0AAV1ZG85-F1
#
_entry.id   AF-A0AAV1ZG85-F1
#
_cell.length_a   1.000
_cell.length_b   1.000
_cell.length_c   1.000
_cell.angle_alpha   90.00
_cell.angle_beta   90.00
_cell.angle_gamma   90.00
#
_symmetry.space_group_name_H-M   'P 1'
#
loop_
_entity.id
_entity.type
_entity.pdbx_description
1 polymer ?
#
loop_
_entity_poly.entity_id
_entity_poly.type
_entity_poly.pdbx_seq_one_letter_code
_entity_poly.pdbx_strand_id
1 'polypeptide(L)'
;MIFTLLLSCMIAGSLACSDVHCQDPVLANELLQVSFLPNKEELRTLCPKVKIFLECRRNFIECPGKSLEEMTTSSDKLESAMAKGMLGGIELVRELCDEDSSFHADYVASVSCYREYLNGAASYCRDNYIVKPVEVFYYDHYNEIDEDDLNGGKYKKLRCLKEAFEVACVIDDLGNECGDVAQRTARGALERLEPILGITSCKNLINAAHLKSSFLDYLQLNGKSRDTYQGIFDLFKRKR
;
A
#
# COMPACT_ATOMS: atom_id res chain seq x y z
N MET A 1 -8.86 0.64 0.32
CA MET A 1 -8.44 2.01 0.68
C MET A 1 -6.93 2.14 0.86
N ILE A 2 -6.20 1.14 1.38
CA ILE A 2 -4.71 1.20 1.51
C ILE A 2 -3.99 1.40 0.17
N PHE A 3 -4.48 0.87 -0.96
CA PHE A 3 -3.81 1.05 -2.26
C PHE A 3 -3.96 2.47 -2.82
N THR A 4 -5.20 2.98 -2.84
CA THR A 4 -5.49 4.39 -3.07
C THR A 4 -4.88 5.28 -2.00
N LEU A 5 -4.74 4.84 -0.74
CA LEU A 5 -4.06 5.53 0.37
C LEU A 5 -2.55 5.38 0.32
N LEU A 6 -1.93 4.48 -0.43
CA LEU A 6 -0.47 4.40 -0.53
C LEU A 6 -0.01 5.33 -1.63
N LEU A 7 -0.71 5.33 -2.78
CA LEU A 7 -0.56 6.35 -3.79
C LEU A 7 -1.03 7.72 -3.27
N SER A 8 -2.17 7.83 -2.57
CA SER A 8 -2.61 9.10 -1.97
C SER A 8 -1.95 9.43 -0.62
N CYS A 9 -1.29 8.55 0.13
CA CYS A 9 -0.43 8.99 1.25
C CYS A 9 0.95 9.38 0.73
N MET A 10 1.45 8.75 -0.34
CA MET A 10 2.67 9.23 -0.99
C MET A 10 2.45 10.50 -1.79
N ILE A 11 1.22 10.80 -2.25
CA ILE A 11 0.90 12.04 -2.96
C ILE A 11 0.14 13.02 -2.04
N ALA A 12 -1.02 12.70 -1.49
CA ALA A 12 -1.71 13.57 -0.51
C ALA A 12 -1.04 13.65 0.88
N GLY A 13 -0.43 12.58 1.38
CA GLY A 13 0.36 12.64 2.62
C GLY A 13 1.70 13.37 2.43
N SER A 14 2.23 13.41 1.21
CA SER A 14 3.33 14.31 0.87
C SER A 14 2.87 15.72 0.53
N LEU A 15 1.60 15.96 0.15
CA LEU A 15 1.02 17.30 -0.04
C LEU A 15 0.53 17.92 1.28
N ALA A 16 0.08 17.11 2.25
CA ALA A 16 -0.35 17.53 3.58
C ALA A 16 0.80 17.56 4.61
N CYS A 17 1.85 16.74 4.41
CA CYS A 17 3.10 16.78 5.16
C CYS A 17 4.29 17.24 4.29
N SER A 18 4.04 17.95 3.18
CA SER A 18 5.10 18.75 2.58
C SER A 18 5.32 19.97 3.44
N ASP A 19 6.59 20.15 3.79
CA ASP A 19 7.14 21.47 4.01
C ASP A 19 6.53 22.44 2.99
N VAL A 20 6.18 23.64 3.45
CA VAL A 20 5.43 24.66 2.71
C VAL A 20 6.02 24.90 1.31
N HIS A 21 7.31 24.62 1.14
CA HIS A 21 8.07 24.77 -0.10
C HIS A 21 7.64 23.89 -1.29
N CYS A 22 7.10 22.67 -1.08
CA CYS A 22 6.66 21.80 -2.18
C CYS A 22 5.13 21.61 -2.24
N GLN A 23 4.37 22.34 -1.43
CA GLN A 23 2.91 22.24 -1.43
C GLN A 23 2.35 22.73 -2.77
N ASP A 24 1.56 21.88 -3.42
CA ASP A 24 0.76 22.26 -4.59
C ASP A 24 -0.72 21.92 -4.33
N PRO A 25 -1.48 22.84 -3.71
CA PRO A 25 -2.90 22.63 -3.42
C PRO A 25 -3.74 22.42 -4.69
N VAL A 26 -3.30 22.94 -5.84
CA VAL A 26 -4.00 22.77 -7.11
C VAL A 26 -3.84 21.32 -7.57
N LEU A 27 -2.61 20.81 -7.61
CA LEU A 27 -2.34 19.41 -7.93
C LEU A 27 -3.06 18.46 -6.97
N ALA A 28 -3.08 18.78 -5.66
CA ALA A 28 -3.82 18.01 -4.67
C ALA A 28 -5.30 17.88 -5.03
N ASN A 29 -5.93 19.01 -5.38
CA ASN A 29 -7.34 19.05 -5.75
C ASN A 29 -7.61 18.30 -7.07
N GLU A 30 -6.75 18.45 -8.09
CA GLU A 30 -6.89 17.74 -9.36
C GLU A 30 -6.79 16.22 -9.17
N LEU A 31 -5.88 15.76 -8.31
CA LEU A 31 -5.74 14.33 -7.99
C LEU A 31 -6.92 13.80 -7.18
N LEU A 32 -7.46 14.59 -6.26
CA LEU A 32 -8.68 14.26 -5.51
C LEU A 32 -9.89 14.12 -6.44
N GLN A 33 -10.02 14.99 -7.45
CA GLN A 33 -11.11 14.92 -8.44
C GLN A 33 -11.11 13.62 -9.24
N VAL A 34 -9.93 13.03 -9.47
CA VAL A 34 -9.78 11.74 -10.17
C VAL A 34 -9.61 10.57 -9.20
N SER A 35 -9.88 10.77 -7.91
CA SER A 35 -9.72 9.76 -6.85
C SER A 35 -8.34 9.09 -6.84
N PHE A 36 -7.29 9.80 -7.26
CA PHE A 36 -5.92 9.29 -7.43
C PHE A 36 -5.79 8.12 -8.41
N LEU A 37 -6.74 7.96 -9.33
CA LEU A 37 -6.76 6.89 -10.32
C LEU A 37 -6.90 7.47 -11.74
N PRO A 38 -5.99 8.36 -12.18
CA PRO A 38 -6.14 9.06 -13.45
C PRO A 38 -6.24 8.09 -14.65
N ASN A 39 -7.17 8.33 -15.56
CA ASN A 39 -7.19 7.61 -16.83
C ASN A 39 -6.03 8.06 -17.75
N LYS A 40 -5.96 7.51 -18.97
CA LYS A 40 -4.89 7.82 -19.92
C LYS A 40 -4.79 9.31 -20.24
N GLU A 41 -5.91 9.97 -20.48
CA GLU A 41 -6.01 11.38 -20.84
C GLU A 41 -5.62 12.28 -19.66
N GLU A 42 -6.07 11.94 -18.46
CA GLU A 42 -5.73 12.64 -17.22
C GLU A 42 -4.26 12.46 -16.87
N LEU A 43 -3.68 11.27 -17.07
CA LEU A 43 -2.25 11.02 -16.88
C LEU A 43 -1.39 11.97 -17.72
N ARG A 44 -1.75 12.22 -18.99
CA ARG A 44 -1.02 13.17 -19.85
C ARG A 44 -0.95 14.58 -19.25
N THR A 45 -2.00 14.98 -18.54
CA THR A 45 -2.10 16.30 -17.91
C THR A 45 -1.42 16.33 -16.53
N LEU A 46 -1.57 15.27 -15.74
CA LEU A 46 -1.12 15.20 -14.35
C LEU A 46 0.36 14.80 -14.23
N CYS A 47 0.85 13.93 -15.10
CA CYS A 47 2.22 13.39 -15.00
C CYS A 47 3.31 14.46 -14.97
N PRO A 48 3.30 15.51 -15.81
CA PRO A 48 4.28 16.59 -15.70
C PRO A 48 4.26 17.27 -14.33
N LYS A 49 3.06 17.54 -13.79
CA LYS A 49 2.89 18.19 -12.48
C LYS A 49 3.36 17.31 -11.33
N VAL A 50 2.99 16.02 -11.35
CA VAL A 50 3.41 15.05 -10.32
C VAL A 50 4.93 14.85 -10.35
N LYS A 51 5.55 14.77 -11.54
CA LYS A 51 7.01 14.66 -11.67
C LYS A 51 7.73 15.86 -11.03
N ILE A 52 7.29 17.08 -11.32
CA ILE A 52 7.83 18.31 -10.71
C ILE A 52 7.70 18.27 -9.18
N PHE A 53 6.52 17.89 -8.68
CA PHE A 53 6.27 17.76 -7.25
C PHE A 53 7.20 16.73 -6.58
N LEU A 54 7.38 15.55 -7.20
CA LEU A 54 8.26 14.50 -6.68
C LEU A 54 9.74 14.91 -6.70
N GLU A 55 10.17 15.63 -7.73
CA GLU A 55 11.52 16.20 -7.80
C GLU A 55 11.74 17.25 -6.70
N CYS A 56 10.77 18.14 -6.46
CA CYS A 56 10.82 19.08 -5.33
C CYS A 56 10.97 18.33 -3.99
N ARG A 57 10.13 17.31 -3.77
CA ARG A 57 10.16 16.49 -2.54
C ARG A 57 11.49 15.76 -2.36
N ARG A 58 12.02 15.20 -3.45
CA ARG A 58 13.33 14.56 -3.45
C ARG A 58 14.42 15.55 -3.04
N ASN A 59 14.50 16.70 -3.72
CA ASN A 59 15.50 17.73 -3.45
C ASN A 59 15.40 18.31 -2.03
N PHE A 60 14.19 18.38 -1.47
CA PHE A 60 13.99 18.83 -0.11
C PHE A 60 14.51 17.82 0.93
N ILE A 61 14.33 16.52 0.67
CA ILE A 61 14.79 15.45 1.57
C ILE A 61 16.30 15.23 1.44
N GLU A 62 16.84 15.39 0.24
CA GLU A 62 18.28 15.33 0.00
C GLU A 62 18.98 16.54 0.64
N CYS A 63 19.73 16.28 1.71
CA CYS A 63 20.58 17.29 2.35
C CYS A 63 22.01 17.21 1.77
N PRO A 64 22.80 18.30 1.82
CA PRO A 64 24.22 18.23 1.46
C PRO A 64 24.95 17.12 2.22
N GLY A 65 25.51 16.15 1.50
CA GLY A 65 26.21 14.99 2.06
C GLY A 65 25.32 13.84 2.53
N LYS A 66 24.02 13.85 2.20
CA LYS A 66 23.11 12.73 2.45
C LYS A 66 22.06 12.62 1.34
N SER A 67 22.34 11.83 0.31
CA SER A 67 21.38 11.56 -0.75
C SER A 67 20.31 10.56 -0.30
N LEU A 68 19.18 10.51 -1.02
CA LEU A 68 18.12 9.55 -0.73
C LEU A 68 18.61 8.11 -0.93
N GLU A 69 19.48 7.89 -1.91
CA GLU A 69 20.15 6.61 -2.14
C GLU A 69 21.05 6.21 -0.95
N GLU A 70 21.83 7.14 -0.40
CA GLU A 70 22.67 6.87 0.77
C GLU A 70 21.81 6.52 2.00
N MET A 71 20.69 7.22 2.20
CA MET A 71 19.73 6.93 3.28
C MET A 71 19.18 5.51 3.22
N THR A 72 19.06 4.89 2.03
CA THR A 72 18.59 3.50 1.91
C THR A 72 19.50 2.49 2.61
N THR A 73 20.77 2.84 2.83
CA THR A 73 21.77 2.02 3.52
C THR A 73 22.01 2.43 4.97
N SER A 74 21.22 3.39 5.47
CA SER A 74 21.29 3.85 6.86
C SER A 74 21.12 2.69 7.85
N SER A 75 21.87 2.76 8.95
CA SER A 75 21.72 1.84 10.09
C SER A 75 20.39 2.07 10.82
N ASP A 76 19.78 3.25 10.68
CA ASP A 76 18.43 3.52 11.12
C ASP A 76 17.44 2.83 10.17
N LYS A 77 16.73 1.82 10.70
CA LYS A 77 15.79 0.99 9.94
C LYS A 77 14.54 1.75 9.52
N LEU A 78 14.16 2.80 10.22
CA LEU A 78 13.03 3.64 9.84
C LEU A 78 13.45 4.55 8.69
N GLU A 79 14.60 5.20 8.81
CA GLU A 79 15.16 6.05 7.76
C GLU A 79 15.40 5.25 6.47
N SER A 80 16.09 4.10 6.55
CA SER A 80 16.33 3.22 5.40
C SER A 80 15.03 2.78 4.72
N ALA A 81 14.00 2.48 5.51
CA ALA A 81 12.71 2.05 4.99
C ALA A 81 11.94 3.18 4.32
N MET A 82 11.91 4.37 4.93
CA MET A 82 11.30 5.57 4.35
C MET A 82 12.00 5.96 3.04
N ALA A 83 13.33 5.96 3.01
CA ALA A 83 14.10 6.26 1.81
C ALA A 83 13.84 5.27 0.68
N LYS A 84 13.85 3.96 0.98
CA LYS A 84 13.51 2.91 0.00
C LYS A 84 12.08 3.04 -0.52
N GLY A 85 11.11 3.29 0.37
CA GLY A 85 9.72 3.48 -0.04
C GLY A 85 9.52 4.72 -0.88
N MET A 86 10.22 5.81 -0.57
CA MET A 86 10.16 7.04 -1.37
C MET A 86 10.75 6.85 -2.76
N LEU A 87 11.93 6.22 -2.87
CA LEU A 87 12.51 5.88 -4.17
C LEU A 87 11.60 4.93 -4.96
N GLY A 88 11.04 3.91 -4.31
CA GLY A 88 10.07 3.00 -4.91
C GLY A 88 8.82 3.72 -5.43
N GLY A 89 8.31 4.70 -4.67
CA GLY A 89 7.19 5.53 -5.07
C GLY A 89 7.50 6.48 -6.23
N ILE A 90 8.67 7.11 -6.23
CA ILE A 90 9.11 7.96 -7.34
C ILE A 90 9.23 7.13 -8.62
N GLU A 91 9.86 5.97 -8.55
CA GLU A 91 10.05 5.10 -9.71
C GLU A 91 8.73 4.56 -10.23
N LEU A 92 7.82 4.17 -9.34
CA LEU A 92 6.47 3.76 -9.70
C LEU A 92 5.73 4.85 -10.48
N VAL A 93 5.81 6.11 -10.05
CA VAL A 93 5.19 7.23 -10.77
C VAL A 93 5.88 7.48 -12.10
N ARG A 94 7.20 7.33 -12.18
CA ARG A 94 7.94 7.46 -13.45
C ARG A 94 7.47 6.42 -14.46
N GLU A 95 7.41 5.16 -14.06
CA GLU A 95 6.89 4.06 -14.89
C GLU A 95 5.44 4.34 -15.30
N LEU A 96 4.56 4.71 -14.36
CA LEU A 96 3.16 5.06 -14.64
C LEU A 96 3.04 6.22 -15.64
N CYS A 97 3.99 7.15 -15.64
CA CYS A 97 3.99 8.33 -16.50
C CYS A 97 4.86 8.20 -17.76
N ASP A 98 5.36 7.00 -18.04
CA ASP A 98 6.11 6.66 -19.24
C ASP A 98 5.21 5.80 -20.13
N GLU A 99 4.77 6.35 -21.27
CA GLU A 99 3.84 5.68 -22.18
C GLU A 99 4.43 4.38 -22.77
N ASP A 100 5.76 4.23 -22.77
CA ASP A 100 6.47 3.05 -23.26
C ASP A 100 6.67 1.97 -22.18
N SER A 101 6.33 2.26 -20.92
CA SER A 101 6.52 1.31 -19.83
C SER A 101 5.42 0.23 -19.80
N SER A 102 5.82 -1.00 -19.48
CA SER A 102 4.85 -2.09 -19.28
C SER A 102 3.85 -1.80 -18.16
N PHE A 103 4.29 -1.09 -17.11
CA PHE A 103 3.43 -0.71 -16.00
C PHE A 103 2.34 0.28 -16.43
N HIS A 104 2.69 1.28 -17.25
CA HIS A 104 1.73 2.22 -17.81
C HIS A 104 0.70 1.49 -18.67
N ALA A 105 1.14 0.61 -19.57
CA ALA A 105 0.26 -0.15 -20.44
C ALA A 105 -0.74 -1.00 -19.65
N ASP A 106 -0.26 -1.76 -18.66
CA ASP A 106 -1.10 -2.61 -17.82
C ASP A 106 -2.06 -1.76 -16.94
N TYR A 107 -1.60 -0.62 -16.43
CA TYR A 107 -2.43 0.30 -15.66
C TYR A 107 -3.55 0.91 -16.51
N VAL A 108 -3.22 1.48 -17.67
CA VAL A 108 -4.21 2.10 -18.57
C VAL A 108 -5.24 1.08 -19.05
N ALA A 109 -4.83 -0.18 -19.25
CA ALA A 109 -5.74 -1.26 -19.60
C ALA A 109 -6.73 -1.64 -18.48
N SER A 110 -6.40 -1.35 -17.21
CA SER A 110 -7.18 -1.78 -16.04
C SER A 110 -7.87 -0.65 -15.26
N VAL A 111 -7.49 0.62 -15.49
CA VAL A 111 -7.91 1.76 -14.67
C VAL A 111 -9.43 2.05 -14.69
N SER A 112 -10.11 1.80 -15.81
CA SER A 112 -11.57 1.94 -15.88
C SER A 112 -12.26 0.98 -14.91
N CYS A 113 -11.84 -0.29 -14.90
CA CYS A 113 -12.37 -1.28 -13.98
C CYS A 113 -11.98 -0.97 -12.52
N TYR A 114 -10.75 -0.50 -12.25
CA TYR A 114 -10.38 -0.05 -10.90
C TYR A 114 -11.33 0.99 -10.34
N ARG A 115 -11.70 1.99 -11.14
CA ARG A 115 -12.61 3.07 -10.71
C ARG A 115 -13.98 2.53 -10.35
N GLU A 116 -14.53 1.65 -11.19
CA GLU A 116 -15.84 1.02 -10.96
C GLU A 116 -15.82 0.14 -9.70
N TYR A 117 -14.81 -0.73 -9.59
CA TYR A 117 -14.60 -1.61 -8.45
C TYR A 117 -14.46 -0.83 -7.14
N LEU A 118 -13.62 0.21 -7.12
CA LEU A 118 -13.39 1.00 -5.90
C LEU A 118 -14.60 1.85 -5.50
N ASN A 119 -15.49 2.17 -6.43
CA ASN A 119 -16.74 2.91 -6.19
C ASN A 119 -17.87 2.06 -5.57
N GLY A 120 -17.62 0.81 -5.16
CA GLY A 120 -18.62 0.02 -4.42
C GLY A 120 -18.09 -1.26 -3.79
N ALA A 121 -17.21 -2.00 -4.46
CA ALA A 121 -16.75 -3.33 -4.04
C ALA A 121 -15.72 -3.28 -2.89
N ALA A 122 -14.97 -2.19 -2.71
CA ALA A 122 -14.04 -2.06 -1.59
C ALA A 122 -14.74 -2.14 -0.20
N SER A 123 -16.02 -1.78 -0.13
CA SER A 123 -16.84 -1.95 1.08
C SER A 123 -17.13 -3.42 1.39
N TYR A 124 -17.21 -4.28 0.37
CA TYR A 124 -17.51 -5.70 0.50
C TYR A 124 -16.41 -6.46 1.25
N CYS A 125 -15.15 -6.23 0.89
CA CYS A 125 -14.02 -6.77 1.65
C CYS A 125 -14.07 -6.30 3.11
N ARG A 126 -14.35 -5.01 3.36
CA ARG A 126 -14.37 -4.40 4.70
C ARG A 126 -15.47 -4.97 5.59
N ASP A 127 -16.70 -4.93 5.12
CA ASP A 127 -17.88 -5.11 5.95
C ASP A 127 -18.29 -6.58 6.06
N ASN A 128 -18.02 -7.39 5.02
CA ASN A 128 -18.45 -8.80 5.00
C ASN A 128 -17.31 -9.81 5.19
N TYR A 129 -16.07 -9.48 4.81
CA TYR A 129 -14.95 -10.44 4.81
C TYR A 129 -13.83 -10.15 5.80
N ILE A 130 -13.56 -8.90 6.17
CA ILE A 130 -12.37 -8.56 6.98
C ILE A 130 -12.68 -8.59 8.48
N VAL A 131 -13.74 -7.90 8.92
CA VAL A 131 -13.99 -7.72 10.35
C VAL A 131 -14.25 -9.05 11.04
N LYS A 132 -15.20 -9.84 10.52
CA LYS A 132 -15.65 -11.05 11.19
C LYS A 132 -14.57 -12.17 11.26
N PRO A 133 -13.89 -12.57 10.18
CA PRO A 133 -12.88 -13.64 10.24
C PRO A 133 -11.64 -13.24 11.03
N VAL A 134 -11.18 -11.98 10.94
CA VAL A 134 -10.02 -11.50 11.69
C VAL A 134 -10.35 -11.45 13.18
N GLU A 135 -11.51 -10.89 13.55
CA GLU A 135 -11.94 -10.83 14.94
C GLU A 135 -12.20 -12.23 15.50
N VAL A 136 -12.99 -13.08 14.82
CA VAL A 136 -13.27 -14.45 15.29
C VAL A 136 -11.99 -15.26 15.46
N PHE A 137 -11.09 -15.26 14.47
CA PHE A 137 -9.79 -15.93 14.60
C PHE A 137 -9.03 -15.42 15.83
N TYR A 138 -9.04 -14.11 16.04
CA TYR A 138 -8.35 -13.50 17.16
C TYR A 138 -8.97 -13.89 18.51
N TYR A 139 -10.29 -13.80 18.64
CA TYR A 139 -11.03 -14.20 19.84
C TYR A 139 -10.82 -15.69 20.15
N ASP A 140 -10.94 -16.57 19.15
CA ASP A 140 -10.82 -18.03 19.32
C ASP A 140 -9.41 -18.45 19.76
N HIS A 141 -8.37 -17.71 19.36
CA HIS A 141 -6.96 -18.07 19.63
C HIS A 141 -6.31 -17.24 20.75
N TYR A 142 -6.93 -16.14 21.17
CA TYR A 142 -6.40 -15.20 22.16
C TYR A 142 -7.52 -14.79 23.15
N ASN A 143 -8.01 -15.76 23.93
CA ASN A 143 -9.12 -15.71 24.91
C ASN A 143 -9.00 -14.71 26.09
N GLU A 144 -8.07 -13.76 26.07
CA GLU A 144 -7.91 -12.78 27.14
C GLU A 144 -7.79 -11.38 26.53
N ILE A 145 -8.90 -10.66 26.43
CA ILE A 145 -8.84 -9.22 26.17
C ILE A 145 -8.66 -8.54 27.52
N ASP A 146 -7.46 -8.02 27.74
CA ASP A 146 -7.25 -7.00 28.75
C ASP A 146 -7.64 -5.68 28.08
N GLU A 147 -8.81 -5.14 28.42
CA GLU A 147 -9.42 -3.98 27.75
C GLU A 147 -8.54 -2.71 27.82
N ASP A 148 -7.54 -2.70 28.70
CA ASP A 148 -6.64 -1.57 28.92
C ASP A 148 -5.44 -1.50 27.94
N ASP A 149 -5.28 -2.46 27.03
CA ASP A 149 -4.09 -2.57 26.17
C ASP A 149 -4.26 -2.03 24.73
N LEU A 150 -4.84 -0.84 24.58
CA LEU A 150 -4.95 -0.14 23.28
C LEU A 150 -3.59 0.12 22.60
N ASN A 151 -2.48 0.00 23.33
CA ASN A 151 -1.11 0.24 22.84
C ASN A 151 -0.20 -1.00 22.81
N GLY A 152 -0.62 -2.14 23.35
CA GLY A 152 0.28 -3.29 23.48
C GLY A 152 0.23 -4.28 22.35
N GLY A 153 0.93 -5.38 22.59
CA GLY A 153 1.28 -6.35 21.56
C GLY A 153 0.05 -6.99 20.90
N LYS A 154 -1.08 -7.03 21.61
CA LYS A 154 -2.33 -7.63 21.16
C LYS A 154 -3.01 -6.81 20.06
N TYR A 155 -3.26 -5.52 20.32
CA TYR A 155 -3.83 -4.59 19.33
C TYR A 155 -2.95 -4.48 18.08
N LYS A 156 -1.62 -4.46 18.24
CA LYS A 156 -0.68 -4.45 17.10
C LYS A 156 -0.79 -5.70 16.23
N LYS A 157 -0.98 -6.89 16.82
CA LYS A 157 -1.20 -8.15 16.09
C LYS A 157 -2.50 -8.13 15.29
N LEU A 158 -3.59 -7.75 15.95
CA LEU A 158 -4.91 -7.64 15.31
C LEU A 158 -4.88 -6.66 14.15
N ARG A 159 -4.33 -5.46 14.39
CA ARG A 159 -4.17 -4.42 13.37
C ARG A 159 -3.33 -4.89 12.19
N CYS A 160 -2.21 -5.57 12.45
CA CYS A 160 -1.37 -6.12 11.40
C CYS A 160 -2.11 -7.13 10.52
N LEU A 161 -2.80 -8.10 11.13
CA LEU A 161 -3.61 -9.07 10.39
C LEU A 161 -4.71 -8.39 9.58
N LYS A 162 -5.43 -7.44 10.19
CA LYS A 162 -6.50 -6.70 9.54
C LYS A 162 -6.01 -5.93 8.32
N GLU A 163 -4.89 -5.20 8.43
CA GLU A 163 -4.32 -4.43 7.32
C GLU A 163 -3.83 -5.33 6.19
N ALA A 164 -3.08 -6.40 6.51
CA ALA A 164 -2.59 -7.34 5.51
C ALA A 164 -3.73 -8.10 4.81
N PHE A 165 -4.74 -8.51 5.57
CA PHE A 165 -5.92 -9.19 5.05
C PHE A 165 -6.80 -8.26 4.21
N GLU A 166 -6.95 -6.99 4.60
CA GLU A 166 -7.68 -6.01 3.79
C GLU A 166 -7.05 -5.85 2.41
N VAL A 167 -5.73 -5.68 2.37
CA VAL A 167 -5.01 -5.52 1.10
C VAL A 167 -5.08 -6.80 0.27
N ALA A 168 -4.96 -7.97 0.91
CA ALA A 168 -5.04 -9.25 0.21
C ALA A 168 -6.43 -9.49 -0.38
N CYS A 169 -7.50 -9.24 0.38
CA CYS A 169 -8.88 -9.34 -0.10
C CYS A 169 -9.11 -8.43 -1.30
N VAL A 170 -8.74 -7.16 -1.18
CA VAL A 170 -8.91 -6.19 -2.27
C VAL A 170 -8.17 -6.63 -3.53
N ILE A 171 -6.92 -7.11 -3.43
CA ILE A 171 -6.14 -7.53 -4.60
C ILE A 171 -6.66 -8.84 -5.21
N ASP A 172 -7.12 -9.78 -4.38
CA ASP A 172 -7.69 -11.04 -4.88
C ASP A 172 -9.01 -10.80 -5.62
N ASP A 173 -9.90 -10.06 -4.98
CA ASP A 173 -11.22 -9.70 -5.49
C ASP A 173 -11.13 -8.84 -6.75
N LEU A 174 -10.16 -7.94 -6.79
CA LEU A 174 -9.83 -7.17 -7.98
C LEU A 174 -9.36 -8.04 -9.16
N GLY A 175 -8.67 -9.15 -8.89
CA GLY A 175 -8.34 -10.13 -9.92
C GLY A 175 -9.55 -10.87 -10.44
N ASN A 176 -10.53 -11.14 -9.60
CA ASN A 176 -11.78 -11.80 -9.99
C ASN A 176 -12.66 -10.87 -10.83
N GLU A 177 -12.75 -9.59 -10.46
CA GLU A 177 -13.62 -8.60 -11.11
C GLU A 177 -12.96 -7.94 -12.34
N CYS A 178 -11.67 -7.60 -12.26
CA CYS A 178 -10.95 -6.83 -13.29
C CYS A 178 -9.89 -7.65 -14.05
N GLY A 179 -9.71 -8.92 -13.71
CA GLY A 179 -8.79 -9.84 -14.38
C GLY A 179 -7.35 -9.82 -13.87
N ASP A 180 -6.55 -10.78 -14.34
CA ASP A 180 -5.18 -11.03 -13.86
C ASP A 180 -4.20 -9.87 -14.11
N VAL A 181 -4.43 -9.05 -15.15
CA VAL A 181 -3.63 -7.84 -15.41
C VAL A 181 -3.81 -6.84 -14.27
N ALA A 182 -5.06 -6.53 -13.90
CA ALA A 182 -5.37 -5.64 -12.80
C ALA A 182 -4.77 -6.15 -11.47
N GLN A 183 -4.98 -7.43 -11.16
CA GLN A 183 -4.38 -8.03 -9.96
C GLN A 183 -2.86 -7.87 -9.91
N ARG A 184 -2.19 -8.16 -11.02
CA ARG A 184 -0.71 -8.10 -11.11
C ARG A 184 -0.20 -6.67 -11.08
N THR A 185 -0.85 -5.71 -11.72
CA THR A 185 -0.47 -4.29 -11.66
C THR A 185 -0.60 -3.77 -10.23
N ALA A 186 -1.72 -4.06 -9.56
CA ALA A 186 -1.92 -3.68 -8.17
C ALA A 186 -0.85 -4.32 -7.27
N ARG A 187 -0.65 -5.64 -7.37
CA ARG A 187 0.39 -6.32 -6.61
C ARG A 187 1.79 -5.75 -6.87
N GLY A 188 2.14 -5.50 -8.13
CA GLY A 188 3.46 -4.97 -8.51
C GLY A 188 3.73 -3.57 -7.98
N ALA A 189 2.70 -2.72 -7.88
CA ALA A 189 2.83 -1.43 -7.20
C ALA A 189 2.97 -1.61 -5.67
N LEU A 190 2.25 -2.57 -5.06
CA LEU A 190 2.41 -2.87 -3.64
C LEU A 190 3.82 -3.34 -3.29
N GLU A 191 4.40 -4.22 -4.12
CA GLU A 191 5.75 -4.77 -3.95
C GLU A 191 6.82 -3.67 -3.94
N ARG A 192 6.68 -2.64 -4.79
CA ARG A 192 7.57 -1.45 -4.78
C ARG A 192 7.44 -0.62 -3.51
N LEU A 193 6.30 -0.71 -2.83
CA LEU A 193 6.01 0.00 -1.59
C LEU A 193 6.20 -0.85 -0.33
N GLU A 194 6.59 -2.14 -0.48
CA GLU A 194 6.96 -3.04 0.62
C GLU A 194 7.75 -2.35 1.74
N PRO A 195 8.78 -1.52 1.46
CA PRO A 195 9.58 -0.93 2.52
C PRO A 195 8.78 -0.10 3.54
N ILE A 196 7.68 0.52 3.11
CA ILE A 196 6.82 1.37 3.93
C ILE A 196 5.55 0.67 4.42
N LEU A 197 5.24 -0.53 3.92
CA LEU A 197 4.11 -1.32 4.40
C LEU A 197 4.36 -1.82 5.82
N GLY A 198 3.33 -1.74 6.67
CA GLY A 198 3.37 -2.32 8.00
C GLY A 198 4.43 -1.75 8.95
N ILE A 199 5.06 -0.61 8.62
CA ILE A 199 6.02 0.08 9.51
C ILE A 199 5.37 0.35 10.88
N THR A 200 4.09 0.70 10.89
CA THR A 200 3.35 1.10 12.09
C THR A 200 2.66 -0.06 12.82
N SER A 201 2.44 -1.20 12.16
CA SER A 201 1.58 -2.30 12.66
C SER A 201 2.28 -3.67 12.75
N CYS A 202 3.04 -4.06 11.73
CA CYS A 202 3.55 -5.44 11.59
C CYS A 202 5.04 -5.62 11.90
N LYS A 203 5.87 -4.59 11.65
CA LYS A 203 7.34 -4.73 11.58
C LYS A 203 8.01 -5.13 12.91
N ASN A 204 7.33 -4.93 14.04
CA ASN A 204 7.83 -5.21 15.39
C ASN A 204 7.10 -6.38 16.09
N LEU A 205 6.31 -7.16 15.35
CA LEU A 205 5.54 -8.25 15.95
C LEU A 205 6.38 -9.52 16.17
N ILE A 206 6.49 -9.91 17.44
CA ILE A 206 7.03 -11.22 17.85
C ILE A 206 6.06 -12.31 17.36
N ASN A 207 6.60 -13.36 16.73
CA ASN A 207 5.85 -14.51 16.17
C ASN A 207 4.87 -14.20 15.03
N ALA A 208 5.10 -13.11 14.27
CA ALA A 208 4.26 -12.75 13.12
C ALA A 208 4.14 -13.89 12.07
N ALA A 209 5.17 -14.72 11.90
CA ALA A 209 5.15 -15.84 10.96
C ALA A 209 4.15 -16.94 11.35
N HIS A 210 4.11 -17.31 12.63
CA HIS A 210 3.15 -18.30 13.14
C HIS A 210 1.73 -17.74 13.04
N LEU A 211 1.52 -16.51 13.53
CA LEU A 211 0.23 -15.84 13.48
C LEU A 211 -0.33 -15.78 12.05
N LYS A 212 0.52 -15.42 11.07
CA LYS A 212 0.16 -15.45 9.64
C LYS A 212 -0.27 -16.84 9.19
N SER A 213 0.57 -17.86 9.42
CA SER A 213 0.30 -19.22 8.93
C SER A 213 -1.02 -19.73 9.48
N SER A 214 -1.21 -19.63 10.80
CA SER A 214 -2.45 -20.05 11.46
C SER A 214 -3.67 -19.31 10.92
N PHE A 215 -3.54 -18.01 10.62
CA PHE A 215 -4.63 -17.24 10.05
C PHE A 215 -4.96 -17.65 8.61
N LEU A 216 -3.94 -17.88 7.76
CA LEU A 216 -4.16 -18.36 6.38
C LEU A 216 -4.75 -19.77 6.36
N ASP A 217 -4.39 -20.63 7.31
CA ASP A 217 -4.97 -21.96 7.47
C ASP A 217 -6.43 -21.88 7.93
N TYR A 218 -6.74 -20.98 8.87
CA TYR A 218 -8.10 -20.72 9.33
C TYR A 218 -9.03 -20.26 8.20
N LEU A 219 -8.54 -19.45 7.26
CA LEU A 219 -9.34 -18.93 6.14
C LEU A 219 -9.73 -19.99 5.11
N GLN A 220 -9.10 -21.17 5.10
CA GLN A 220 -9.39 -22.28 4.18
C GLN A 220 -9.46 -21.85 2.70
N LEU A 221 -8.56 -20.95 2.29
CA LEU A 221 -8.52 -20.41 0.93
C LEU A 221 -8.17 -21.51 -0.09
N ASN A 222 -8.73 -21.41 -1.29
CA ASN A 222 -8.32 -22.23 -2.44
C ASN A 222 -6.87 -21.93 -2.86
N GLY A 223 -6.26 -22.75 -3.72
CA GLY A 223 -4.84 -22.61 -4.09
C GLY A 223 -4.45 -21.23 -4.62
N LYS A 224 -5.17 -20.69 -5.62
CA LYS A 224 -4.86 -19.39 -6.22
C LYS A 224 -5.01 -18.24 -5.22
N SER A 225 -6.13 -18.19 -4.50
CA SER A 225 -6.37 -17.16 -3.47
C SER A 225 -5.37 -17.30 -2.31
N ARG A 226 -5.05 -18.52 -1.88
CA ARG A 226 -4.04 -18.74 -0.83
C ARG A 226 -2.68 -18.18 -1.23
N ASP A 227 -2.25 -18.40 -2.48
CA ASP A 227 -0.98 -17.88 -2.99
C ASP A 227 -0.99 -16.34 -3.05
N THR A 228 -2.09 -15.73 -3.50
CA THR A 228 -2.28 -14.27 -3.47
C THR A 228 -2.15 -13.74 -2.04
N TYR A 229 -2.93 -14.27 -1.10
CA TYR A 229 -2.92 -13.80 0.28
C TYR A 229 -1.57 -14.04 0.95
N GLN A 230 -0.94 -15.19 0.70
CA GLN A 230 0.39 -15.47 1.21
C GLN A 230 1.40 -14.44 0.69
N GLY A 231 1.41 -14.17 -0.62
CA GLY A 231 2.28 -13.16 -1.22
C GLY A 231 2.11 -11.79 -0.58
N ILE A 232 0.86 -11.31 -0.45
CA ILE A 232 0.57 -10.01 0.18
C ILE A 232 1.01 -9.97 1.63
N PHE A 233 0.70 -10.98 2.43
CA PHE A 233 1.13 -11.02 3.83
C PHE A 233 2.65 -11.07 3.98
N ASP A 234 3.40 -11.61 3.00
CA ASP A 234 4.86 -11.58 3.02
C ASP A 234 5.43 -10.17 2.83
N LEU A 235 4.70 -9.27 2.17
CA LEU A 235 5.09 -7.86 2.04
C LEU A 235 4.97 -7.07 3.35
N PHE A 236 4.14 -7.55 4.28
CA PHE A 236 3.99 -6.96 5.62
C PHE A 236 5.01 -7.52 6.63
N LYS A 237 5.84 -8.48 6.24
CA LYS A 237 6.86 -9.07 7.12
C LYS A 237 8.12 -8.21 7.18
N ARG A 238 8.77 -8.26 8.35
CA ARG A 238 10.15 -7.79 8.50
C ARG A 238 11.11 -8.81 7.87
N LYS A 239 11.85 -8.43 6.83
CA LYS A 239 13.09 -9.12 6.45
C LYS A 239 14.09 -8.97 7.61
N ARG A 240 14.57 -10.10 8.12
CA ARG A 240 15.43 -10.19 9.32
C ARG A 240 16.71 -9.40 9.14
#